data_AF-A0A2V5IDH6-F1
#
_entry.id   AF-A0A2V5IDH6-F1
#
_cell.length_a   1.000
_cell.length_b   1.000
_cell.length_c   1.000
_cell.angle_alpha   90.00
_cell.angle_beta   90.00
_cell.angle_gamma   90.00
#
_symmetry.space_group_name_H-M   'P 1'
#
loop_
_entity.id
_entity.type
_entity.pdbx_description
1 polymer ?
#
loop_
_entity_poly.entity_id
_entity_poly.type
_entity_poly.pdbx_seq_one_letter_code
_entity_poly.pdbx_strand_id
1 'polypeptide(L)'
;MGVPFEALLPFGIIIGSLTAGAGGIWAVKYYANGWKQPRWNLDLWDRVMMERDQRMTGIFRGQSANPTAPTGFELNNPWKVLCRILSNTMCASCADD
;
A
#
# COMPACT_ATOMS: atom_id res chain seq x y z
N MET A 1 42.11 -13.47 -25.25
CA MET A 1 40.96 -13.09 -26.11
C MET A 1 40.03 -12.23 -25.26
N GLY A 2 39.72 -11.00 -25.67
CA GLY A 2 38.91 -10.06 -24.87
C GLY A 2 37.43 -10.45 -24.81
N VAL A 3 36.70 -9.96 -23.81
CA VAL A 3 35.26 -10.21 -23.64
C VAL A 3 34.46 -9.60 -24.80
N PRO A 4 33.53 -10.33 -25.44
CA PRO A 4 32.72 -9.81 -26.53
C PRO A 4 31.60 -8.90 -26.00
N PHE A 5 31.89 -7.60 -25.84
CA PHE A 5 30.95 -6.59 -25.31
C PHE A 5 29.67 -6.43 -26.15
N GLU A 6 29.76 -6.63 -27.47
CA GLU A 6 28.61 -6.61 -28.39
C GLU A 6 27.54 -7.66 -28.02
N ALA A 7 27.97 -8.82 -27.52
CA ALA A 7 27.06 -9.85 -27.03
C ALA A 7 26.44 -9.50 -25.67
N LEU A 8 27.05 -8.59 -24.90
CA LEU A 8 26.59 -8.17 -23.58
C LEU A 8 25.68 -6.95 -23.61
N LEU A 9 25.73 -6.12 -24.66
CA LEU A 9 24.86 -4.97 -24.85
C LEU A 9 23.35 -5.31 -24.71
N PRO A 10 22.78 -6.33 -25.37
CA PRO A 10 21.35 -6.64 -25.22
C PRO A 10 21.00 -7.03 -23.79
N PHE A 11 21.87 -7.78 -23.11
CA PHE A 11 21.67 -8.14 -21.70
C PHE A 11 21.77 -6.91 -20.78
N GLY A 12 22.68 -5.98 -21.08
CA GLY A 12 22.79 -4.69 -20.37
C GLY A 12 21.52 -3.85 -20.47
N ILE A 13 20.90 -3.79 -21.65
CA ILE A 13 19.63 -3.07 -21.85
C ILE A 13 18.50 -3.74 -21.07
N ILE A 14 18.40 -5.08 -21.10
CA ILE A 14 17.39 -5.83 -20.33
C ILE A 14 17.57 -5.59 -18.83
N ILE A 15 18.79 -5.72 -18.32
CA ILE A 15 19.08 -5.50 -16.90
C ILE A 15 18.80 -4.05 -16.51
N GLY A 16 19.22 -3.09 -17.35
CA GLY A 16 19.02 -1.66 -17.10
C GLY A 16 17.53 -1.29 -17.04
N SER A 17 16.75 -1.70 -18.03
CA SER A 17 15.30 -1.43 -18.10
C SER A 17 14.52 -2.09 -16.96
N LEU A 18 14.81 -3.37 -16.64
CA LEU A 18 14.15 -4.07 -15.54
C LEU A 18 14.52 -3.48 -14.18
N THR A 19 15.79 -3.12 -13.96
CA THR A 19 16.23 -2.51 -12.70
C THR A 19 15.67 -1.10 -12.53
N ALA A 20 15.63 -0.30 -13.61
CA ALA A 20 15.01 1.02 -13.58
C ALA A 20 13.50 0.93 -13.29
N GLY A 21 12.78 0.00 -13.91
CA GLY A 21 11.36 -0.25 -13.65
C GLY A 21 11.11 -0.70 -12.20
N ALA A 22 11.89 -1.66 -11.71
CA ALA A 22 11.78 -2.15 -10.33
C ALA A 22 12.08 -1.05 -9.31
N GLY A 23 13.13 -0.25 -9.53
CA GLY A 23 13.48 0.91 -8.71
C GLY A 23 12.39 1.98 -8.70
N GLY A 24 11.75 2.23 -9.84
CA GLY A 24 10.62 3.15 -9.95
C GLY A 24 9.41 2.71 -9.13
N ILE A 25 9.00 1.45 -9.23
CA ILE A 25 7.88 0.90 -8.44
C ILE A 25 8.19 0.94 -6.94
N TRP A 26 9.42 0.59 -6.57
CA TRP A 26 9.86 0.65 -5.18
C TRP A 26 9.81 2.07 -4.63
N ALA A 27 10.33 3.06 -5.35
CA ALA A 27 10.34 4.45 -4.93
C ALA A 27 8.93 5.03 -4.74
N VAL A 28 8.02 4.77 -5.70
CA VAL A 28 6.62 5.21 -5.60
C VAL A 28 5.93 4.58 -4.37
N LYS A 29 6.11 3.27 -4.16
CA LYS A 29 5.55 2.59 -2.98
C LYS A 29 6.14 3.11 -1.68
N TYR A 30 7.44 3.39 -1.65
CA TYR A 30 8.11 3.91 -0.45
C TYR A 30 7.59 5.31 -0.08
N TYR A 31 7.40 6.17 -1.09
CA TYR A 31 6.85 7.51 -0.91
C TYR A 31 5.38 7.47 -0.46
N ALA A 32 4.54 6.68 -1.14
CA ALA A 32 3.11 6.56 -0.82
C ALA A 32 2.86 6.01 0.60
N ASN A 33 3.78 5.22 1.14
CA ASN A 33 3.69 4.66 2.50
C ASN A 33 4.28 5.57 3.58
N GLY A 34 4.59 6.84 3.27
CA GLY A 34 5.15 7.78 4.23
C GLY A 34 6.55 7.37 4.69
N TRP A 35 7.42 7.07 3.73
CA TRP A 35 8.84 6.69 3.97
C TRP A 35 9.01 5.36 4.70
N LYS A 36 8.04 4.45 4.54
CA LYS A 36 8.08 3.10 5.09
C LYS A 36 7.99 2.05 3.98
N GLN A 37 8.64 0.92 4.18
CA GLN A 37 8.58 -0.18 3.22
C GLN A 37 7.18 -0.80 3.18
N PRO A 38 6.71 -1.26 2.01
CA PRO A 38 5.41 -1.92 1.90
C PRO A 38 5.41 -3.27 2.62
N ARG A 39 4.37 -3.54 3.42
CA ARG A 39 4.19 -4.85 4.06
C ARG A 39 3.62 -5.85 3.07
N TRP A 40 4.17 -7.05 3.07
CA TRP A 40 3.72 -8.20 2.29
C TRP A 40 3.09 -9.25 3.21
N ASN A 41 2.22 -10.10 2.66
CA ASN A 41 1.52 -11.16 3.38
C ASN A 41 0.69 -10.67 4.59
N LEU A 42 -0.28 -9.79 4.32
CA LEU A 42 -1.16 -9.20 5.33
C LEU A 42 -2.31 -10.15 5.70
N ASP A 43 -2.35 -10.56 6.97
CA ASP A 43 -3.44 -11.32 7.56
C ASP A 43 -4.66 -10.43 7.88
N LEU A 44 -5.72 -11.04 8.43
CA LEU A 44 -6.94 -10.31 8.81
C LEU A 44 -6.67 -9.33 9.95
N TRP A 45 -5.85 -9.73 10.91
CA TRP A 45 -5.49 -8.89 12.06
C TRP A 45 -4.74 -7.63 11.62
N ASP A 46 -3.73 -7.79 10.76
CA ASP A 46 -2.95 -6.68 10.22
C ASP A 46 -3.81 -5.69 9.46
N ARG A 47 -4.82 -6.16 8.72
CA ARG A 47 -5.74 -5.29 7.99
C ARG A 47 -6.56 -4.42 8.95
N VAL A 48 -7.14 -5.03 9.99
CA VAL A 48 -7.90 -4.29 11.00
C VAL A 48 -7.02 -3.32 11.78
N MET A 49 -5.78 -3.71 12.09
CA MET A 49 -4.83 -2.82 12.78
C MET A 49 -4.36 -1.65 11.89
N MET A 50 -4.14 -1.86 10.59
CA MET A 50 -3.83 -0.75 9.68
C MET A 50 -5.00 0.22 9.53
N GLU A 51 -6.24 -0.27 9.46
CA GLU A 51 -7.43 0.59 9.46
C GLU A 51 -7.55 1.39 10.76
N ARG A 52 -7.22 0.78 11.91
CA ARG A 52 -7.11 1.50 13.19
C ARG A 52 -6.03 2.59 13.15
N ASP A 53 -4.83 2.27 12.68
CA ASP A 53 -3.70 3.20 12.63
C ASP A 53 -3.98 4.38 11.69
N GLN A 54 -4.66 4.12 10.56
CA GLN A 54 -5.15 5.14 9.66
C GLN A 54 -6.13 6.09 10.35
N ARG A 55 -7.05 5.57 11.17
CA ARG A 55 -7.99 6.40 11.94
C ARG A 55 -7.31 7.26 13.00
N MET A 56 -6.23 6.77 13.59
CA MET A 56 -5.46 7.51 14.59
C MET A 56 -4.52 8.57 13.98
N THR A 57 -3.93 8.29 12.82
CA THR A 57 -2.84 9.13 12.26
C THR A 57 -3.22 9.85 10.97
N GLY A 58 -4.33 9.49 10.33
CA GLY A 58 -4.74 9.98 9.01
C GLY A 58 -3.95 9.38 7.85
N ILE A 59 -2.89 8.62 8.12
CA ILE A 59 -2.01 8.01 7.12
C ILE A 59 -2.16 6.49 7.22
N PHE A 60 -2.35 5.80 6.09
CA PHE A 60 -2.59 4.35 6.03
C PHE A 60 -1.53 3.49 6.76
N ARG A 61 -0.31 4.01 6.91
CA ARG A 61 0.86 3.35 7.54
C ARG A 61 1.49 4.20 8.65
N GLY A 62 0.77 5.22 9.12
CA GLY A 62 1.23 6.08 10.21
C GLY A 62 1.32 5.28 11.51
N GLN A 63 2.32 5.59 12.32
CA GLN A 63 2.44 5.02 13.67
C GLN A 63 2.46 6.17 14.66
N SER A 64 1.76 6.02 15.76
CA SER A 64 1.77 6.95 16.87
C SER A 64 2.10 6.19 18.16
N ALA A 65 3.02 6.74 18.95
CA ALA A 65 3.40 6.21 20.25
C ALA A 65 2.79 7.02 21.41
N ASN A 66 1.84 7.91 21.11
CA ASN A 66 1.22 8.76 22.12
C ASN A 66 0.41 7.91 23.11
N PRO A 67 0.53 8.15 24.44
CA PRO A 67 -0.18 7.38 25.44
C PRO A 67 -1.68 7.66 25.44
N THR A 68 -2.08 8.88 25.04
CA THR A 68 -3.48 9.29 24.91
C THR A 68 -3.84 9.37 23.42
N ALA A 69 -5.00 8.81 23.07
CA ALA A 69 -5.51 8.86 21.70
C ALA A 69 -5.82 10.30 21.26
N PRO A 70 -5.74 10.61 19.95
CA PRO A 70 -6.12 11.92 19.45
C PRO A 70 -7.61 12.18 19.65
N THR A 71 -7.95 13.45 19.87
CA THR A 71 -9.34 13.88 20.01
C THR A 71 -10.13 13.56 18.73
N GLY A 72 -11.34 13.02 18.87
CA GLY A 72 -12.19 12.61 17.74
C GLY A 72 -12.03 11.14 17.31
N PHE A 73 -11.00 10.41 17.79
CA PHE A 73 -10.92 8.96 17.57
C PHE A 73 -12.11 8.21 18.16
N GLU A 74 -12.69 8.72 19.24
CA GLU A 74 -13.88 8.19 19.92
C GLU A 74 -15.12 8.11 19.00
N LEU A 75 -15.22 9.02 18.03
CA LEU A 75 -16.37 9.16 17.14
C LEU A 75 -16.13 8.52 15.76
N ASN A 76 -14.88 8.17 15.44
CA ASN A 76 -14.47 7.67 14.12
C ASN A 76 -14.52 6.12 14.07
N ASN A 77 -15.61 5.50 14.53
CA ASN A 77 -15.78 4.05 14.44
C ASN A 77 -16.79 3.66 13.36
N PRO A 78 -16.34 3.40 12.12
CA PRO A 78 -17.22 2.96 11.06
C PRO A 78 -17.63 1.49 11.27
N TRP A 79 -18.91 1.21 11.04
CA TRP A 79 -19.41 -0.15 10.91
C TRP A 79 -19.57 -0.47 9.43
N LYS A 80 -18.84 -1.48 8.95
CA LYS A 80 -18.93 -1.93 7.56
C LYS A 80 -20.31 -2.58 7.35
N VAL A 81 -21.16 -1.93 6.56
CA VAL A 81 -22.46 -2.48 6.17
C VAL A 81 -22.28 -3.38 4.95
N LEU A 82 -22.62 -4.65 5.10
CA LEU A 82 -22.56 -5.57 3.97
C LEU A 82 -23.75 -5.28 3.03
N CYS A 83 -23.46 -4.76 1.85
CA CYS A 83 -24.45 -4.67 0.78
C CYS A 83 -24.74 -6.08 0.27
N ARG A 84 -25.95 -6.59 0.55
CA ARG A 84 -26.42 -7.88 0.03
C ARG A 84 -26.83 -7.67 -1.42
N ILE A 85 -25.98 -8.08 -2.35
CA ILE A 85 -26.26 -8.02 -3.79
C ILE A 85 -27.43 -8.95 -4.11
N LEU A 86 -28.65 -8.40 -4.16
CA LEU A 86 -29.83 -9.11 -4.66
C LEU A 86 -30.07 -8.83 -6.16
N SER A 87 -29.41 -7.81 -6.74
CA SER A 87 -29.29 -7.60 -8.18
C SER A 87 -28.11 -6.66 -8.50
N ASN A 88 -27.54 -6.79 -9.70
CA ASN A 88 -26.23 -6.25 -10.11
C ASN A 88 -26.10 -4.72 -10.19
N THR A 89 -27.07 -3.90 -9.76
CA THR A 89 -27.09 -2.46 -10.11
C THR A 89 -26.96 -1.47 -8.97
N MET A 90 -26.84 -1.88 -7.70
CA MET A 90 -26.86 -0.92 -6.55
C MET A 90 -25.65 -0.93 -5.61
N CYS A 91 -24.69 -1.84 -5.78
CA CYS A 91 -23.66 -2.07 -4.75
C CYS A 91 -22.39 -1.20 -4.91
N ALA A 92 -22.24 -0.46 -6.01
CA ALA A 92 -21.03 0.31 -6.30
C ALA A 92 -20.88 1.58 -5.44
N SER A 93 -21.95 2.10 -4.84
CA SER A 93 -21.89 3.36 -4.07
C SER A 93 -21.56 3.18 -2.58
N CYS A 94 -21.34 1.95 -2.10
CA CYS A 94 -21.08 1.67 -0.67
C CYS A 94 -19.68 1.09 -0.39
N ALA A 95 -18.82 0.96 -1.41
CA ALA A 95 -17.52 0.30 -1.29
C ALA A 95 -16.33 1.27 -1.18
N ASP A 96 -16.55 2.57 -1.39
CA ASP A 96 -15.48 3.57 -1.49
C ASP A 96 -15.36 4.50 -0.27
N ASP A 97 -16.11 4.23 0.82
CA ASP A 97 -15.96 4.87 2.14
C ASP A 97 -15.35 3.90 3.18
#